data_AF-A0A950U827-F1
#
_entry.id   AF-A0A950U827-F1
#
_cell.length_a   1.000
_cell.length_b   1.000
_cell.length_c   1.000
_cell.angle_alpha   90.00
_cell.angle_beta   90.00
_cell.angle_gamma   90.00
#
_symmetry.space_group_name_H-M   'P 1'
#
loop_
_entity.id
_entity.type
_entity.pdbx_description
1 polymer ?
#
loop_
_entity_poly.entity_id
_entity_poly.type
_entity_poly.pdbx_seq_one_letter_code
_entity_poly.pdbx_strand_id
1 'polypeptide(L)' 'MTDRQRNGFILLLVVGLIAASVVVITQRKTLLGLDLKGGVELVYQGQPTAQTPVVTQDALSRAVDIMRQRVDQLGV' A
#
# COMPACT_ATOMS: atom_id res chain seq x y z
N MET A 1 45.34 0.51 -6.84
CA MET A 1 44.46 1.33 -7.69
C MET A 1 44.89 2.77 -7.55
N THR A 2 45.21 3.46 -8.64
CA THR A 2 45.53 4.90 -8.57
C THR A 2 44.25 5.71 -8.32
N ASP A 3 44.35 6.84 -7.62
CA ASP A 3 43.18 7.65 -7.23
C ASP A 3 42.29 8.03 -8.42
N ARG A 4 42.87 8.22 -9.61
CA ARG A 4 42.13 8.50 -10.86
C ARG A 4 41.23 7.33 -11.30
N GLN A 5 41.70 6.10 -11.18
CA GLN A 5 40.90 4.91 -11.52
C GLN A 5 39.75 4.72 -10.52
N ARG A 6 40.01 4.94 -9.23
CA ARG A 6 38.99 4.90 -8.18
C ARG A 6 37.92 5.96 -8.42
N ASN A 7 38.32 7.20 -8.69
CA ASN A 7 37.38 8.31 -8.90
C ASN A 7 36.56 8.12 -10.18
N GLY A 8 37.15 7.61 -11.26
CA GLY A 8 36.43 7.29 -12.49
C GLY A 8 35.36 6.20 -12.28
N PHE A 9 35.70 5.15 -11.53
CA PHE A 9 34.74 4.11 -11.15
C PHE A 9 33.60 4.68 -10.28
N ILE A 10 33.93 5.51 -9.30
CA ILE A 10 32.92 6.17 -8.44
C ILE A 10 31.98 7.04 -9.28
N LEU A 11 32.51 7.84 -10.21
CA LEU A 11 31.69 8.69 -11.08
C LEU A 11 30.75 7.87 -11.95
N LEU A 12 31.24 6.78 -12.55
CA LEU A 12 30.40 5.88 -13.35
C LEU A 12 29.28 5.26 -12.50
N LEU A 13 29.61 4.80 -11.29
CA LEU A 13 28.63 4.25 -10.35
C LEU A 13 27.56 5.29 -9.99
N VAL A 14 27.95 6.52 -9.69
CA VAL A 14 27.02 7.61 -9.35
C VAL A 14 26.10 7.91 -10.53
N VAL A 15 26.64 8.03 -11.74
CA VAL A 15 25.82 8.23 -12.96
C VAL A 15 24.85 7.06 -13.17
N GLY A 16 25.32 5.82 -12.96
CA GLY A 16 24.49 4.62 -13.03
C GLY A 16 23.34 4.64 -12.03
N LEU A 17 23.59 5.03 -10.77
CA LEU A 17 22.55 5.14 -9.75
C LEU A 17 21.53 6.24 -10.07
N ILE A 18 21.99 7.39 -10.58
CA ILE A 18 21.11 8.48 -11.00
C ILE A 18 20.20 8.00 -12.14
N ALA A 19 20.77 7.37 -13.17
CA ALA A 19 20.01 6.84 -14.29
C ALA A 19 18.97 5.78 -13.84
N ALA A 20 19.38 4.85 -12.97
CA ALA A 20 18.47 3.86 -12.40
C ALA A 20 17.33 4.50 -11.59
N SER A 21 17.63 5.52 -10.78
CA SER A 21 16.63 6.26 -10.01
C SER A 21 15.59 6.93 -10.91
N VAL A 22 16.04 7.62 -11.97
CA VAL A 22 15.13 8.26 -12.96
C VAL A 22 14.23 7.22 -13.64
N VAL A 23 14.79 6.07 -14.02
CA VAL A 23 14.01 4.97 -14.61
C VAL A 23 12.94 4.46 -13.65
N VAL A 24 13.28 4.25 -12.38
CA VAL A 24 12.31 3.78 -11.38
C VAL A 24 11.18 4.80 -11.18
N ILE A 25 11.52 6.07 -10.98
CA ILE A 25 10.55 7.14 -10.72
C ILE A 25 9.59 7.34 -11.91
N THR A 26 10.09 7.21 -13.14
CA THR A 26 9.27 7.43 -14.35
C THR A 26 8.41 6.23 -14.72
N GLN A 27 8.88 5.00 -14.50
CA GLN A 27 8.16 3.79 -14.89
C GLN A 27 7.27 3.21 -13.79
N ARG A 28 7.57 3.47 -12.52
CA ARG A 28 6.78 2.97 -11.39
C ARG A 28 5.93 4.10 -10.82
N LYS A 29 4.63 4.05 -11.06
CA LYS A 29 3.68 4.95 -10.40
C LYS A 29 3.67 4.68 -8.89
N THR A 30 3.77 5.73 -8.09
CA THR A 30 3.59 5.64 -6.64
C THR A 30 2.15 5.27 -6.32
N LEU A 31 1.96 4.27 -5.44
CA LEU A 31 0.65 3.97 -4.87
C LEU A 31 0.32 5.05 -3.86
N LEU A 32 -0.72 5.83 -4.16
CA LEU A 32 -1.22 6.90 -3.30
C LEU A 32 -2.39 6.35 -2.50
N GLY A 33 -2.38 6.58 -1.18
CA GLY A 33 -3.46 6.19 -0.30
C GLY A 33 -4.76 6.94 -0.57
N LEU A 34 -5.82 6.50 0.12
CA LEU A 34 -7.16 7.11 0.07
C LEU A 34 -7.12 8.61 0.43
N ASP A 35 -6.25 8.99 1.36
CA ASP A 35 -6.01 10.36 1.80
C ASP A 35 -5.43 11.26 0.71
N LEU A 36 -4.57 10.70 -0.16
CA LEU A 36 -3.86 11.47 -1.19
C LEU A 36 -4.54 11.42 -2.57
N LYS A 37 -5.26 10.34 -2.89
CA LYS A 37 -5.90 10.14 -4.21
C LYS A 37 -7.42 10.17 -4.14
N GLY A 38 -8.00 10.17 -2.95
CA GLY A 38 -9.43 9.98 -2.75
C GLY A 38 -9.88 8.54 -3.03
N GLY A 39 -11.15 8.28 -2.75
CA GLY A 39 -11.77 6.96 -2.85
C GLY A 39 -13.11 6.96 -2.12
N VAL A 40 -13.53 5.81 -1.58
CA VAL A 40 -14.88 5.64 -1.04
C VAL A 40 -14.82 5.29 0.45
N GLU A 41 -15.57 6.03 1.26
CA GLU A 41 -15.84 5.71 2.66
C GLU A 41 -17.26 5.15 2.77
N LEU A 42 -17.41 4.00 3.43
CA LEU A 42 -18.71 3.33 3.62
C LEU A 42 -18.95 3.14 5.11
N VAL A 43 -20.04 3.72 5.61
CA VAL A 43 -20.49 3.57 6.99
C VAL A 43 -21.63 2.57 7.03
N TYR A 44 -21.42 1.45 7.74
CA TYR A 44 -22.41 0.37 7.86
C TYR A 44 -22.98 0.30 9.27
N GLN A 45 -24.27 -0.02 9.35
CA GLN A 45 -24.96 -0.27 10.62
C GLN A 45 -25.29 -1.76 10.74
N GLY A 46 -24.87 -2.38 11.84
CA GLY A 46 -25.22 -3.76 12.14
C GLY A 46 -26.71 -3.90 12.41
N GLN A 47 -27.37 -4.84 11.71
CA GLN A 47 -28.76 -5.20 11.95
C GLN A 47 -28.85 -6.62 12.50
N PRO A 48 -29.81 -6.91 13.41
CA PRO A 48 -30.08 -8.26 13.88
C PRO A 48 -30.38 -9.22 12.74
N THR A 49 -29.98 -10.47 12.91
CA THR A 49 -30.33 -11.58 11.99
C THR A 49 -30.95 -12.73 12.78
N ALA A 50 -31.57 -13.70 12.09
CA ALA A 50 -32.12 -14.88 12.75
C ALA A 50 -31.04 -15.66 13.53
N GLN A 51 -29.80 -15.67 13.05
CA GLN A 51 -28.66 -16.33 13.67
C GLN A 51 -28.00 -15.47 14.76
N THR A 52 -28.18 -14.15 14.72
CA THR A 52 -27.64 -13.20 15.73
C THR A 52 -28.71 -12.15 16.04
N PRO A 53 -29.65 -12.45 16.95
CA PRO A 53 -30.81 -11.60 17.22
C PRO A 53 -30.49 -10.31 17.96
N VAL A 54 -29.32 -10.24 18.62
CA VAL A 54 -28.85 -9.07 19.35
C VAL A 54 -27.51 -8.67 18.77
N VAL A 55 -27.39 -7.39 18.37
CA VAL A 55 -26.13 -6.83 17.88
C VAL A 55 -25.22 -6.57 19.09
N THR A 56 -24.21 -7.41 19.24
CA THR A 56 -23.17 -7.26 20.27
C THR A 56 -21.88 -6.71 19.67
N GLN A 57 -21.02 -6.15 20.52
CA GLN A 57 -19.71 -5.66 20.09
C GLN A 57 -18.85 -6.78 19.45
N ASP A 58 -18.90 -7.99 20.02
CA ASP A 58 -18.20 -9.16 19.47
C ASP A 58 -18.73 -9.60 18.10
N ALA A 59 -20.03 -9.42 17.85
CA ALA A 59 -20.60 -9.71 16.53
C ALA A 59 -20.12 -8.68 15.50
N LEU A 60 -20.03 -7.40 15.89
CA LEU A 60 -19.52 -6.33 15.04
C LEU A 60 -18.03 -6.49 14.74
N SER A 61 -17.20 -6.84 15.73
CA SER A 61 -15.75 -7.06 15.51
C SER A 61 -15.52 -8.19 14.51
N ARG A 62 -16.19 -9.33 14.68
CA ARG A 62 -16.12 -10.44 13.72
C ARG A 62 -16.60 -10.02 12.32
N ALA A 63 -17.64 -9.21 12.22
CA ALA A 63 -18.11 -8.72 10.92
C ALA A 63 -17.06 -7.82 10.25
N VAL A 64 -16.40 -6.95 11.00
CA VAL A 64 -15.28 -6.12 10.52
C VAL A 64 -14.11 -6.98 10.05
N ASP A 65 -13.74 -8.01 10.80
CA ASP A 65 -12.64 -8.92 10.44
C ASP A 65 -12.94 -9.66 9.14
N ILE A 66 -14.17 -10.16 8.97
CA ILE A 66 -14.62 -10.82 7.74
C ILE A 66 -14.62 -9.84 6.56
N MET A 67 -15.09 -8.61 6.76
CA MET A 67 -15.06 -7.57 5.72
C MET A 67 -13.61 -7.27 5.30
N ARG A 68 -12.69 -7.09 6.25
CA ARG A 68 -11.27 -6.88 5.97
C ARG A 68 -10.69 -8.03 5.17
N GLN A 69 -10.86 -9.27 5.63
CA GLN A 69 -10.35 -10.46 4.93
C GLN A 69 -10.85 -10.54 3.47
N ARG A 70 -12.11 -10.16 3.21
CA ARG A 70 -12.68 -10.15 1.86
C ARG A 70 -12.15 -9.01 1.01
N VAL A 71 -11.99 -7.83 1.59
CA VAL A 71 -11.49 -6.63 0.91
C VAL A 71 -10.00 -6.82 0.57
N ASP A 72 -9.21 -7.33 1.50
CA ASP A 72 -7.78 -7.62 1.30
C ASP A 72 -7.55 -8.62 0.15
N GLN A 73 -8.46 -9.60 -0.03
CA GLN A 73 -8.42 -10.55 -1.15
C GLN A 73 -8.63 -9.90 -2.53
N LEU A 74 -9.26 -8.72 -2.58
CA LEU A 74 -9.41 -7.94 -3.81
C LEU A 74 -8.15 -7.16 -4.16
N GLY A 75 -7.13 -7.16 -3.27
CA GLY A 75 -5.84 -6.51 -3.50
C GLY A 75 -5.88 -4.99 -3.37
N VAL A 76 -6.81 -4.47 -2.57
CA VAL A 76 -6.91 -3.04 -2.19
C VAL A 76 -6.30 -2.76 -0.83
#